data_AF-A0AAV8YHF7-F1
#
_entry.id   AF-A0AAV8YHF7-F1
#
_cell.length_a   1.000
_cell.length_b   1.000
_cell.length_c   1.000
_cell.angle_alpha   90.00
_cell.angle_beta   90.00
_cell.angle_gamma   90.00
#
_symmetry.space_group_name_H-M   'P 1'
#
loop_
_entity.id
_entity.type
_entity.pdbx_description
1 polymer ?
#
loop_
_entity_poly.entity_id
_entity_poly.type
_entity_poly.pdbx_seq_one_letter_code
_entity_poly.pdbx_strand_id
1 'polypeptide(L)'
;MRLYDRTQQEAIHFKRRLACGNCSFWCYLQKMEIWVPPGELVGTITQNISLTMKSSFNVLNRHNEIIYTIEGPNTFGCLLGKNQNFQIYNHDGSTQIGKYYPPMGPSTSII
;
A
#
# COMPACT_ATOMS: atom_id res chain seq x y z
N MET A 1 2.84 -12.74 4.35
CA MET A 1 2.32 -13.14 3.02
C MET A 1 3.51 -13.47 2.14
N ARG A 2 3.40 -14.40 1.20
CA ARG A 2 4.51 -14.84 0.34
C ARG A 2 4.09 -14.78 -1.12
N LEU A 3 4.99 -14.34 -1.99
CA LEU A 3 4.86 -14.39 -3.44
C LEU A 3 5.77 -15.48 -3.96
N TYR A 4 5.21 -16.40 -4.74
CA TYR A 4 5.94 -17.48 -5.38
C TYR A 4 6.08 -17.20 -6.87
N ASP A 5 7.21 -17.57 -7.46
CA ASP A 5 7.40 -17.52 -8.90
C ASP A 5 6.73 -18.72 -9.62
N ARG A 6 6.91 -18.80 -10.94
CA ARG A 6 6.37 -19.89 -11.77
C ARG A 6 6.96 -21.26 -11.42
N THR A 7 8.11 -21.31 -10.76
CA THR A 7 8.79 -22.54 -10.32
C THR A 7 8.40 -22.97 -8.90
N GLN A 8 7.44 -22.28 -8.28
CA GLN A 8 7.02 -22.47 -6.88
C GLN A 8 8.12 -22.14 -5.86
N GLN A 9 9.12 -21.34 -6.24
CA GLN A 9 10.10 -20.81 -5.31
C GLN A 9 9.63 -19.48 -4.74
N GLU A 10 9.92 -19.24 -3.45
CA GLU A 10 9.56 -17.98 -2.80
C GLU A 10 10.38 -16.84 -3.42
N ALA A 11 9.71 -15.93 -4.11
CA ALA A 11 10.34 -14.77 -4.76
C ALA A 11 10.36 -13.55 -3.83
N ILE A 12 9.26 -13.31 -3.11
CA ILE A 12 9.12 -12.16 -2.20
C ILE A 12 8.38 -12.58 -0.93
N HIS A 13 8.86 -12.10 0.20
CA HIS A 13 8.28 -12.29 1.52
C HIS A 13 7.80 -10.97 2.11
N PHE A 14 6.50 -10.86 2.42
CA PHE A 14 5.90 -9.68 3.02
C PHE A 14 5.62 -9.90 4.52
N LYS A 15 6.19 -9.06 5.37
CA LYS A 15 5.90 -9.02 6.81
C LYS A 15 5.03 -7.80 7.11
N ARG A 16 3.77 -8.04 7.49
CA ARG A 16 2.82 -6.98 7.87
C ARG A 16 2.66 -6.96 9.38
N ARG A 17 2.89 -5.81 10.01
CA ARG A 17 2.46 -5.62 11.40
C ARG A 17 0.97 -5.31 11.38
N LEU A 18 0.19 -6.08 12.15
CA LEU A 18 -1.25 -5.85 12.27
C LEU A 18 -1.46 -4.48 12.90
N ALA A 19 -2.13 -3.62 12.15
CA ALA A 19 -2.59 -2.31 12.58
C ALA A 19 -4.11 -2.31 12.40
N CYS A 20 -4.81 -1.59 13.27
CA CYS A 20 -6.27 -1.59 13.25
C CYS A 20 -6.78 -1.10 11.88
N GLY A 21 -7.61 -1.91 11.23
CA GLY A 21 -8.21 -1.58 9.93
C GLY A 21 -9.53 -0.81 10.05
N ASN A 22 -9.94 -0.44 11.28
CA ASN A 22 -11.22 0.19 11.53
C ASN A 22 -11.14 1.72 11.46
N CYS A 23 -12.21 2.38 11.02
CA CYS A 23 -12.26 3.82 10.77
C CYS A 23 -12.43 4.67 12.06
N SER A 24 -11.94 4.18 13.20
CA SER A 24 -11.98 4.94 14.46
C SER A 24 -10.66 5.67 14.67
N PHE A 25 -10.75 6.99 14.85
CA PHE A 25 -9.64 7.88 15.24
C PHE A 25 -8.82 7.20 16.35
N TRP A 26 -7.50 7.05 16.16
CA TRP A 26 -6.51 6.27 16.96
C TRP A 26 -6.14 4.85 16.48
N CYS A 27 -6.21 4.57 15.18
CA CYS A 27 -5.66 3.32 14.65
C CYS A 27 -4.15 3.40 14.42
N TYR A 28 -3.42 2.34 14.78
CA TYR A 28 -2.00 2.18 14.47
C TYR A 28 -1.75 2.32 12.97
N LEU A 29 -0.69 3.03 12.58
CA LEU A 29 -0.29 3.18 11.19
C LEU A 29 0.13 1.82 10.61
N GLN A 30 -0.37 1.49 9.42
CA GLN A 30 0.01 0.24 8.75
C GLN A 30 1.47 0.29 8.31
N LYS A 31 2.23 -0.77 8.62
CA LYS A 31 3.60 -0.98 8.15
C LYS A 31 3.75 -2.37 7.54
N MET A 32 4.37 -2.43 6.38
CA MET A 32 4.70 -3.67 5.68
C MET A 32 6.15 -3.65 5.22
N GLU A 33 6.90 -4.71 5.51
CA GLU A 33 8.27 -4.88 5.06
C GLU A 33 8.31 -5.92 3.93
N ILE A 34 9.14 -5.65 2.93
CA ILE A 34 9.27 -6.44 1.71
C ILE A 34 10.68 -7.02 1.69
N TRP A 35 10.78 -8.34 1.70
CA TRP A 35 12.02 -9.08 1.79
C TRP A 35 12.19 -9.99 0.57
N VAL A 36 13.42 -10.16 0.10
CA VAL A 36 13.78 -11.16 -0.91
C VAL A 36 14.53 -12.29 -0.20
N PRO A 37 14.11 -13.56 -0.36
CA PRO A 37 14.87 -14.70 0.15
C PRO A 37 16.29 -14.71 -0.44
N PRO A 38 17.34 -14.99 0.35
CA PRO A 38 17.34 -15.64 1.66
C PRO A 38 17.14 -14.71 2.89
N GLY A 39 16.93 -13.40 2.71
CA GLY A 39 16.70 -12.50 3.85
C GLY A 39 17.08 -11.03 3.64
N GLU A 40 17.19 -10.55 2.40
CA GLU A 40 17.52 -9.16 2.11
C GLU A 40 16.27 -8.27 2.18
N LEU A 41 16.34 -7.15 2.89
CA LEU A 41 15.28 -6.15 2.89
C LEU A 41 15.35 -5.33 1.60
N VAL A 42 14.27 -5.36 0.81
CA VAL A 42 14.13 -4.51 -0.39
C VAL A 42 13.66 -3.11 0.01
N GLY A 43 12.69 -3.06 0.91
CA GLY A 43 12.06 -1.81 1.29
C GLY A 43 10.89 -1.99 2.23
N THR A 44 10.25 -0.88 2.56
CA THR A 44 9.14 -0.81 3.50
C THR A 44 8.02 0.03 2.90
N ILE A 45 6.78 -0.34 3.15
CA ILE A 45 5.60 0.49 2.88
C ILE A 45 5.01 0.92 4.22
N THR A 46 4.84 2.23 4.42
CA THR A 46 4.26 2.79 5.64
C THR A 46 3.07 3.69 5.32
N GLN A 47 2.00 3.56 6.08
CA GLN A 47 0.89 4.50 6.04
C GLN A 47 1.28 5.81 6.73
N ASN A 48 1.01 6.93 6.08
CA ASN A 48 1.15 8.25 6.66
C ASN A 48 -0.09 8.60 7.48
N ILE A 49 0.13 9.36 8.55
CA ILE A 49 -0.99 9.97 9.28
C ILE A 49 -1.54 11.12 8.44
N SER A 50 -2.81 11.05 8.09
CA SER A 50 -3.50 12.13 7.39
C SER A 50 -4.59 12.69 8.28
N LEU A 51 -4.56 13.99 8.54
CA LEU A 51 -5.63 14.73 9.22
C LEU A 51 -6.94 14.71 8.42
N THR A 52 -6.88 14.47 7.11
CA THR A 52 -8.01 14.59 6.17
C THR A 52 -8.67 13.23 5.86
N MET A 53 -8.48 12.20 6.69
CA MET A 53 -9.00 10.83 6.47
C MET A 53 -8.60 10.17 5.13
N LYS A 54 -7.60 10.73 4.43
CA LYS A 54 -7.11 10.18 3.17
C LYS A 54 -6.12 9.05 3.45
N SER A 55 -6.26 7.93 2.74
CA SER A 55 -5.25 6.88 2.77
C SER A 55 -4.01 7.37 2.00
N SER A 56 -2.89 7.51 2.70
CA SER A 56 -1.61 7.90 2.12
C SER A 56 -0.56 6.89 2.58
N PHE A 57 0.27 6.43 1.64
CA PHE A 57 1.33 5.47 1.89
C PHE A 57 2.62 5.95 1.27
N ASN A 58 3.73 5.79 1.99
CA ASN A 58 5.06 5.96 1.43
C ASN A 58 5.64 4.58 1.13
N VAL A 59 6.23 4.46 -0.05
CA VAL A 59 7.09 3.35 -0.44
C VAL A 59 8.52 3.80 -0.19
N LEU A 60 9.21 3.10 0.70
CA LEU A 60 10.57 3.38 1.09
C LEU A 60 11.50 2.28 0.59
N ASN A 61 12.71 2.68 0.21
CA ASN A 61 13.78 1.72 -0.09
C ASN A 61 14.38 1.12 1.21
N ARG A 62 15.41 0.28 1.05
CA ARG A 62 16.18 -0.32 2.15
C ARG A 62 16.86 0.69 3.10
N HIS A 63 17.09 1.92 2.67
CA HIS A 63 17.68 3.00 3.47
C HIS A 63 16.64 3.92 4.12
N ASN A 64 15.36 3.55 4.06
CA ASN A 64 14.22 4.37 4.51
C ASN A 64 14.08 5.71 3.77
N GLU A 65 14.53 5.78 2.52
CA GLU A 65 14.28 6.93 1.65
C GLU A 65 12.99 6.69 0.88
N ILE A 66 12.13 7.72 0.80
CA ILE A 66 10.88 7.65 0.03
C ILE A 66 11.25 7.57 -1.44
N ILE A 67 10.73 6.56 -2.14
CA ILE A 67 10.87 6.44 -3.59
C ILE A 67 9.56 6.76 -4.29
N TYR A 68 8.43 6.48 -3.65
CA TYR A 68 7.09 6.81 -4.16
C TYR A 68 6.14 7.13 -3.03
N THR A 69 5.17 7.99 -3.33
CA THR A 69 4.02 8.24 -2.46
C THR A 69 2.75 7.79 -3.18
N ILE A 70 1.96 6.97 -2.50
CA ILE A 70 0.69 6.45 -3.01
C ILE A 70 -0.43 7.13 -2.23
N GLU A 71 -1.33 7.76 -2.97
CA GLU A 71 -2.50 8.43 -2.43
C GLU A 71 -3.75 7.68 -2.87
N GLY A 72 -4.51 7.19 -1.91
CA GLY A 72 -5.81 6.62 -2.15
C GLY A 72 -6.89 7.68 -2.36
N PRO A 73 -8.11 7.22 -2.62
CA PRO A 73 -9.22 8.11 -2.93
C PRO A 73 -9.56 9.02 -1.75
N ASN A 74 -9.97 10.25 -2.07
CA ASN A 74 -10.53 11.19 -1.10
C ASN A 74 -11.97 10.76 -0.74
N THR A 75 -12.10 9.64 -0.03
CA THR A 75 -13.37 9.20 0.53
C THR A 75 -13.35 9.41 2.03
N PHE A 76 -14.25 10.27 2.51
CA PHE A 76 -14.48 10.50 3.92
C PHE A 76 -15.32 9.34 4.47
N GLY A 77 -14.72 8.50 5.31
CA GLY A 77 -15.42 7.39 5.97
C GLY A 77 -15.82 6.24 5.04
N CYS A 78 -16.46 5.23 5.64
CA CYS A 78 -16.93 3.98 5.04
C CYS A 78 -17.97 4.12 3.89
N LEU A 79 -18.06 5.27 3.23
CA LEU A 79 -19.00 5.55 2.16
C LEU A 79 -18.29 5.37 0.81
N LEU A 80 -18.82 4.42 0.04
CA LEU A 80 -18.44 4.04 -1.32
C LEU A 80 -18.45 5.25 -2.27
N GLY A 81 -17.34 5.97 -2.32
CA GLY A 81 -17.10 6.97 -3.36
C GLY A 81 -16.82 6.30 -4.71
N LYS A 82 -17.47 6.79 -5.76
CA LYS A 82 -17.40 6.29 -7.15
C LYS A 82 -16.00 6.34 -7.79
N ASN A 83 -15.03 7.00 -7.16
CA ASN A 83 -13.68 7.15 -7.67
C ASN A 83 -12.69 6.45 -6.76
N GLN A 84 -12.51 5.14 -6.94
CA GLN A 84 -11.60 4.32 -6.13
C GLN A 84 -10.16 4.30 -6.69
N ASN A 85 -9.72 5.33 -7.42
CA ASN A 85 -8.38 5.29 -7.98
C ASN A 85 -7.30 5.60 -6.94
N PHE A 86 -6.15 4.98 -7.11
CA PHE A 86 -4.93 5.27 -6.37
C PHE A 86 -3.99 6.04 -7.27
N GLN A 87 -3.47 7.15 -6.78
CA GLN A 87 -2.52 8.00 -7.49
C GLN A 87 -1.12 7.69 -6.98
N ILE A 88 -0.16 7.55 -7.88
CA ILE A 88 1.23 7.25 -7.57
C ILE A 88 2.04 8.49 -7.94
N TYR A 89 2.79 9.00 -6.97
CA TYR A 89 3.66 10.15 -7.10
C TYR A 89 5.11 9.74 -6.94
N ASN A 90 6.00 10.55 -7.49
CA ASN A 90 7.44 10.47 -7.25
C ASN A 90 7.79 10.72 -5.76
N HIS A 91 9.05 10.51 -5.37
CA HIS A 91 9.54 10.67 -4.00
C HIS A 91 9.15 11.97 -3.30
N ASP A 92 9.14 13.10 -4.03
CA ASP A 92 8.78 14.41 -3.49
C ASP A 92 7.26 14.67 -3.42
N GLY A 93 6.43 13.74 -3.90
CA GLY A 93 4.97 13.92 -3.98
C GLY A 93 4.48 14.96 -5.00
N SER A 94 5.39 15.63 -5.71
CA SER A 94 5.07 16.76 -6.61
C SER A 94 4.51 16.32 -7.97
N THR A 95 5.00 15.19 -8.49
CA THR A 95 4.70 14.73 -9.84
C THR A 95 3.99 13.39 -9.80
N GLN A 96 2.79 13.33 -10.36
CA GLN A 96 2.06 12.08 -10.54
C GLN A 96 2.71 11.27 -11.68
N ILE A 97 3.13 10.06 -11.37
CA ILE A 97 3.77 9.13 -12.33
C ILE A 97 2.85 7.98 -12.74
N GLY A 98 1.75 7.78 -12.02
CA GLY A 98 0.87 6.65 -12.28
C GLY A 98 -0.49 6.77 -11.62
N LYS A 99 -1.38 5.89 -12.06
CA LYS A 99 -2.73 5.77 -11.50
C LYS A 99 -3.20 4.33 -11.63
N TYR A 100 -3.66 3.77 -10.52
CA TYR A 100 -4.26 2.44 -10.48
C TYR A 100 -5.77 2.56 -10.29
N TYR A 101 -6.52 1.80 -11.09
CA TYR A 101 -7.97 1.71 -10.99
C TYR A 101 -8.31 0.30 -10.51
N PRO A 102 -8.87 0.14 -9.29
CA PRO A 102 -9.35 -1.16 -8.87
C PRO A 102 -10.52 -1.58 -9.77
N PRO A 103 -10.67 -2.88 -10.03
CA PRO A 103 -11.77 -3.39 -10.83
C PRO A 103 -13.11 -2.99 -10.22
N MET A 104 -13.97 -2.32 -11.01
CA MET A 104 -15.30 -1.90 -10.60
C MET A 104 -16.28 -3.08 -10.75
N GLY A 105 -16.57 -3.81 -9.67
CA GLY A 105 -17.61 -4.86 -9.69
C GLY A 105 -17.48 -5.89 -8.56
N PRO A 106 -18.55 -6.64 -8.23
CA PRO A 106 -18.51 -7.63 -7.15
C PRO A 106 -17.46 -8.68 -7.51
N SER A 107 -16.61 -9.00 -6.53
CA SER A 107 -15.59 -10.05 -6.61
C SER A 107 -16.15 -11.26 -7.34
N THR A 108 -15.82 -11.41 -8.62
CA THR A 108 -16.07 -12.66 -9.32
C THR A 108 -15.01 -13.58 -8.76
N SER A 109 -15.44 -14.49 -7.89
CA SER A 109 -14.63 -15.59 -7.37
C SER A 109 -13.93 -16.24 -8.56
N ILE A 110 -12.61 -16.05 -8.65
CA ILE A 110 -11.80 -16.90 -9.50
C ILE A 110 -11.60 -18.17 -8.68
N ILE A 111 -12.19 -19.23 -9.22
CA ILE A 111 -12.25 -20.61 -8.74
C ILE A 111 -10.83 -21.18 -8.59
#